data_AF-A0A2I3FTL1-F1
#
_entry.id   AF-A0A2I3FTL1-F1
#
_cell.length_a   1.000
_cell.length_b   1.000
_cell.length_c   1.000
_cell.angle_alpha   90.00
_cell.angle_beta   90.00
_cell.angle_gamma   90.00
#
_symmetry.space_group_name_H-M   'P 1'
#
loop_
_entity.id
_entity.type
_entity.pdbx_description
1 polymer ?
#
loop_
_entity_poly.entity_id
_entity_poly.type
_entity_poly.pdbx_seq_one_letter_code
_entity_poly.pdbx_strand_id
1 'polypeptide(L)'
;MVAIQVSWNIIHQEVNTEPYNPFEEQQGEISRIEKEHQVLQDQLQEAYENYEQIRLKGLEETRDLEEKLKRHLEENKISKTELDWFLQDLEREIKKWQQEKKEIQERLKSLKKKIKKVSNASEMYTQKNDGKEKELELHLDQSLEISNTLTNEKMKIEECIKKGKDDYEESHQRAVAAEVSVLENWKESEVYKLQIMESQAEAYLKKLELISCDTAAYPDMESDICSWELFLSNVTKEIEKAKSQFEEQIKAIKNGSRLSELSKVQISELSFPACNTSFAWAVPSLEHCPRSASCLPLKPRQGLPSFGLPLCPFSHVH
;
A
#
# COMPACT_ATOMS: atom_id res chain seq x y z
N MET A 1 45.26 52.73 -149.26
CA MET A 1 45.78 51.82 -150.31
C MET A 1 44.79 50.66 -150.35
N VAL A 2 43.86 50.49 -151.29
CA VAL A 2 43.68 50.91 -152.69
C VAL A 2 42.30 51.58 -152.82
N ALA A 3 42.23 52.75 -153.45
CA ALA A 3 40.97 53.39 -153.79
C ALA A 3 40.45 52.78 -155.10
N ILE A 4 39.36 52.02 -155.03
CA ILE A 4 38.68 51.52 -156.23
C ILE A 4 37.52 52.47 -156.51
N GLN A 5 37.80 53.44 -157.38
CA GLN A 5 36.79 54.31 -158.00
C GLN A 5 36.14 53.52 -159.14
N VAL A 6 34.91 53.05 -158.93
CA VAL A 6 34.12 52.41 -160.00
C VAL A 6 33.08 53.39 -160.49
N SER A 7 33.30 53.95 -161.69
CA SER A 7 32.28 54.64 -162.47
C SER A 7 31.39 53.60 -163.16
N TRP A 8 30.08 53.63 -162.92
CA TRP A 8 29.12 52.91 -163.75
C TRP A 8 28.19 53.92 -164.45
N ASN A 9 28.60 54.33 -165.65
CA ASN A 9 27.67 54.75 -166.69
C ASN A 9 27.16 53.47 -167.38
N ILE A 10 25.87 53.14 -167.22
CA ILE A 10 25.18 52.17 -168.08
C ILE A 10 23.94 52.86 -168.66
N ILE A 11 23.89 52.89 -170.00
CA ILE A 11 22.81 53.45 -170.81
C ILE A 11 21.75 52.37 -171.03
N HIS A 12 20.55 52.66 -170.53
CA HIS A 12 19.17 52.26 -170.88
C HIS A 12 18.83 50.86 -171.44
N GLN A 13 17.90 50.20 -170.75
CA GLN A 13 16.76 49.52 -171.38
C GLN A 13 15.51 49.79 -170.53
N GLU A 14 14.53 50.50 -171.10
CA GLU A 14 13.24 50.80 -170.48
C GLU A 14 12.50 49.49 -170.14
N VAL A 15 12.54 49.14 -168.85
CA VAL A 15 11.57 48.24 -168.23
C VAL A 15 10.94 49.02 -167.09
N ASN A 16 9.62 49.07 -167.16
CA ASN A 16 8.70 49.90 -166.40
C ASN A 16 8.75 49.62 -164.88
N THR A 17 9.66 50.28 -164.16
CA THR A 17 9.67 50.31 -162.68
C THR A 17 10.03 51.71 -162.19
N GLU A 18 9.23 52.23 -161.25
CA GLU A 18 9.35 53.57 -160.67
C GLU A 18 10.77 53.87 -160.09
N PRO A 19 11.21 55.14 -160.11
CA PRO A 19 12.48 55.56 -159.51
C PRO A 19 12.53 55.19 -158.02
N TYR A 20 13.59 54.49 -157.65
CA TYR A 20 13.80 53.99 -156.28
C TYR A 20 14.10 55.16 -155.32
N ASN A 21 13.27 55.37 -154.30
CA ASN A 21 13.54 56.35 -153.24
C ASN A 21 14.81 55.97 -152.44
N PRO A 22 15.67 56.92 -152.05
CA PRO A 22 16.81 56.64 -151.18
C PRO A 22 16.37 55.94 -149.89
N PHE A 23 17.11 54.92 -149.46
CA PHE A 23 16.80 54.11 -148.28
C PHE A 23 16.98 54.85 -146.95
N GLU A 24 17.67 55.99 -146.94
CA GLU A 24 17.95 56.81 -145.75
C GLU A 24 17.62 58.28 -146.06
N GLU A 25 16.92 58.96 -145.15
CA GLU A 25 16.68 60.41 -145.26
C GLU A 25 17.94 61.21 -144.85
N GLN A 26 18.79 60.65 -143.98
CA GLN A 26 20.12 61.15 -143.61
C GLN A 26 21.16 60.02 -143.59
N GLN A 27 22.35 60.27 -144.14
CA GLN A 27 23.43 59.27 -144.20
C GLN A 27 23.81 58.79 -142.78
N GLY A 28 23.67 57.47 -142.53
CA GLY A 28 24.01 56.83 -141.25
C GLY A 28 22.81 56.59 -140.31
N GLU A 29 21.59 56.88 -140.76
CA GLU A 29 20.35 56.63 -140.02
C GLU A 29 20.12 55.14 -139.73
N ILE A 30 20.39 54.25 -140.69
CA ILE A 30 20.28 52.79 -140.47
C ILE A 30 21.22 52.36 -139.35
N SER A 31 22.44 52.89 -139.28
CA SER A 31 23.40 52.57 -138.20
C SER A 31 22.97 53.12 -136.84
N ARG A 32 22.28 54.27 -136.80
CA ARG A 32 21.68 54.80 -135.58
C ARG A 32 20.54 53.91 -135.09
N ILE A 33 19.62 53.56 -136.00
CA ILE A 33 18.47 52.69 -135.72
C ILE A 33 18.94 51.29 -135.28
N GLU A 34 19.95 50.71 -135.91
CA GLU A 34 20.51 49.41 -135.54
C GLU A 34 21.10 49.42 -134.12
N LYS A 35 21.83 50.48 -133.75
CA LYS A 35 22.36 50.64 -132.37
C LYS A 35 21.24 50.84 -131.35
N GLU A 36 20.23 51.65 -131.67
CA GLU A 36 19.06 51.84 -130.81
C GLU A 36 18.29 50.52 -130.64
N HIS A 37 18.10 49.77 -131.72
CA HIS A 37 17.49 48.44 -131.70
C HIS A 37 18.29 47.46 -130.83
N GLN A 38 19.62 47.45 -130.95
CA GLN A 38 20.48 46.62 -130.11
C GLN A 38 20.36 46.99 -128.62
N VAL A 39 20.37 48.29 -128.30
CA VAL A 39 20.19 48.76 -126.91
C VAL A 39 18.80 48.36 -126.37
N LEU A 40 17.74 48.50 -127.17
CA LEU A 40 16.40 48.08 -126.77
C LEU A 40 16.30 46.56 -126.58
N GLN A 41 16.99 45.77 -127.42
CA GLN A 41 17.06 44.32 -127.29
C GLN A 41 17.79 43.90 -126.01
N ASP A 42 18.91 44.55 -125.69
CA ASP A 42 19.67 44.31 -124.47
C ASP A 42 18.84 44.69 -123.23
N GLN A 43 18.13 45.84 -123.26
CA GLN A 43 17.23 46.26 -122.18
C GLN A 43 16.07 45.28 -121.97
N LEU A 44 15.48 44.78 -123.05
CA LEU A 44 14.42 43.78 -122.98
C LEU A 44 14.92 42.47 -122.36
N GLN A 45 16.12 42.02 -122.77
CA GLN A 45 16.75 40.83 -122.24
C GLN A 45 17.06 40.99 -120.73
N GLU A 46 17.65 42.12 -120.33
CA GLU A 46 17.94 42.43 -118.93
C GLU A 46 16.65 42.49 -118.09
N ALA A 47 15.59 43.15 -118.60
CA ALA A 47 14.30 43.20 -117.91
C ALA A 47 13.68 41.80 -117.75
N TYR A 48 13.83 40.93 -118.75
CA TYR A 48 13.34 39.55 -118.68
C TYR A 48 14.12 38.71 -117.67
N GLU A 49 15.45 38.79 -117.68
CA GLU A 49 16.30 38.09 -116.70
C GLU A 49 16.02 38.57 -115.27
N ASN A 50 15.88 39.89 -115.06
CA ASN A 50 15.51 40.47 -113.78
C ASN A 50 14.13 40.00 -113.31
N TYR A 51 13.13 39.97 -114.21
CA TYR A 51 11.80 39.45 -113.90
C TYR A 51 11.87 37.98 -113.48
N GLU A 52 12.59 37.14 -114.23
CA GLU A 52 12.76 35.72 -113.94
C GLU A 52 13.47 35.48 -112.60
N GLN A 53 14.51 36.24 -112.29
CA GLN A 53 15.19 36.16 -110.99
C GLN A 53 14.27 36.54 -109.84
N ILE A 54 13.51 37.64 -109.96
CA ILE A 54 12.53 38.06 -108.95
C ILE A 54 11.45 36.99 -108.78
N ARG A 55 10.96 36.41 -109.89
CA ARG A 55 9.95 35.35 -109.88
C ARG A 55 10.47 34.10 -109.16
N LEU A 56 11.67 33.64 -109.49
CA LEU A 56 12.29 32.46 -108.84
C LEU A 56 12.55 32.71 -107.35
N LYS A 57 13.07 33.89 -106.99
CA LYS A 57 13.29 34.27 -105.60
C LYS A 57 11.98 34.30 -104.81
N GLY A 58 10.92 34.89 -105.38
CA GLY A 58 9.59 34.92 -104.76
C GLY A 58 8.98 33.53 -104.57
N LEU A 59 9.16 32.62 -105.54
CA LEU A 59 8.72 31.22 -105.43
C LEU A 59 9.47 30.47 -104.31
N GLU A 60 10.79 30.68 -104.21
CA GLU A 60 11.60 30.09 -103.15
C GLU A 60 11.18 30.60 -101.76
N GLU A 61 11.03 31.92 -101.59
CA GLU A 61 10.55 32.52 -100.34
C GLU A 61 9.14 32.03 -99.95
N THR A 62 8.24 31.86 -100.93
CA THR A 62 6.89 31.32 -100.70
C THR A 62 6.96 29.88 -100.19
N ARG A 63 7.79 29.05 -100.83
CA ARG A 63 8.00 27.65 -100.42
C ARG A 63 8.57 27.54 -99.00
N ASP A 64 9.55 28.37 -98.65
CA ASP A 64 10.15 28.40 -97.32
C ASP A 64 9.14 28.80 -96.23
N LEU A 65 8.27 29.76 -96.53
CA LEU A 65 7.19 30.18 -95.63
C LEU A 65 6.13 29.09 -95.47
N GLU A 66 5.75 28.40 -96.54
CA GLU A 66 4.84 27.25 -96.51
C GLU A 66 5.39 26.10 -95.65
N GLU A 67 6.68 25.79 -95.76
CA GLU A 67 7.32 24.76 -94.95
C GLU A 67 7.38 25.15 -93.46
N LYS A 68 7.72 26.41 -93.15
CA LYS A 68 7.69 26.94 -91.78
C LYS A 68 6.29 26.87 -91.18
N LEU A 69 5.26 27.23 -91.94
CA LEU A 69 3.87 27.13 -91.51
C LEU A 69 3.50 25.67 -91.20
N LYS A 70 3.90 24.72 -92.06
CA LYS A 70 3.65 23.29 -91.84
C LYS A 70 4.33 22.75 -90.57
N ARG A 71 5.58 23.15 -90.30
CA ARG A 71 6.29 22.79 -89.05
C ARG A 71 5.55 23.31 -87.82
N HIS A 72 5.18 24.59 -87.81
CA HIS A 72 4.44 25.19 -86.68
C HIS A 72 3.08 24.55 -86.46
N LEU A 73 2.39 24.12 -87.53
CA LEU A 73 1.12 23.39 -87.39
C LEU A 73 1.31 22.03 -86.69
N GLU A 74 2.36 21.27 -87.04
CA GLU A 74 2.63 19.99 -86.38
C GLU A 74 3.13 20.18 -84.95
N GLU A 75 4.00 21.17 -84.70
CA GLU A 75 4.42 21.55 -83.34
C GLU A 75 3.22 21.89 -82.45
N ASN A 76 2.28 22.71 -82.95
CA ASN A 76 1.06 23.06 -82.22
C ASN A 76 0.20 21.82 -81.94
N LYS A 77 0.10 20.90 -82.90
CA LYS A 77 -0.62 19.64 -82.70
C LYS A 77 0.03 18.79 -81.62
N ILE A 78 1.36 18.68 -81.59
CA ILE A 78 2.11 17.97 -80.54
C ILE A 78 1.87 18.64 -79.18
N SER A 79 2.07 19.96 -79.08
CA SER A 79 1.86 20.72 -77.84
C SER A 79 0.43 20.59 -77.31
N LYS A 80 -0.57 20.55 -78.19
CA LYS A 80 -1.96 20.30 -77.81
C LYS A 80 -2.15 18.91 -77.20
N THR A 81 -1.57 17.87 -77.81
CA THR A 81 -1.65 16.51 -77.25
C THR A 81 -0.92 16.34 -75.93
N GLU A 82 0.22 17.02 -75.76
CA GLU A 82 0.95 17.04 -74.48
C GLU A 82 0.13 17.72 -73.39
N LEU A 83 -0.51 18.84 -73.72
CA LEU A 83 -1.40 19.54 -72.79
C LEU A 83 -2.60 18.67 -72.38
N ASP A 84 -3.23 17.97 -73.33
CA ASP A 84 -4.32 17.04 -73.04
C ASP A 84 -3.87 15.90 -72.11
N TRP A 85 -2.65 15.38 -72.29
CA TRP A 85 -2.05 14.39 -71.40
C TRP A 85 -1.83 14.92 -69.98
N PHE A 86 -1.29 16.14 -69.85
CA PHE A 86 -1.11 16.77 -68.53
C PHE A 86 -2.44 17.03 -67.83
N LEU A 87 -3.47 17.45 -68.57
CA LEU A 87 -4.81 17.64 -68.02
C LEU A 87 -5.40 16.32 -67.50
N GLN A 88 -5.27 15.22 -68.25
CA GLN A 88 -5.74 13.91 -67.82
C GLN A 88 -5.01 13.39 -66.58
N ASP A 89 -3.69 13.58 -66.52
CA ASP A 89 -2.90 13.15 -65.37
C ASP A 89 -3.25 13.94 -64.10
N LEU A 90 -3.39 15.27 -64.22
CA LEU A 90 -3.86 16.13 -63.13
C LEU A 90 -5.26 15.72 -62.66
N GLU A 91 -6.18 15.41 -63.58
CA GLU A 91 -7.52 14.96 -63.21
C GLU A 91 -7.50 13.63 -62.46
N ARG A 92 -6.62 12.70 -62.85
CA ARG A 92 -6.42 11.42 -62.15
C ARG A 92 -5.89 11.64 -60.74
N GLU A 93 -4.89 12.51 -60.59
CA GLU A 93 -4.29 12.81 -59.29
C GLU A 93 -5.31 13.52 -58.39
N ILE A 94 -6.11 14.46 -58.91
CA ILE A 94 -7.22 15.10 -58.18
C ILE A 94 -8.22 14.06 -57.67
N LYS A 95 -8.62 13.10 -58.51
CA LYS A 95 -9.56 12.02 -58.11
C LYS A 95 -8.96 11.15 -57.00
N LYS A 96 -7.66 10.81 -57.10
CA LYS A 96 -6.94 10.06 -56.07
C LYS A 96 -6.90 10.82 -54.74
N TRP A 97 -6.50 12.10 -54.75
CA TRP A 97 -6.49 12.95 -53.55
C TRP A 97 -7.88 13.08 -52.92
N GLN A 98 -8.94 13.21 -53.73
CA GLN A 98 -10.31 13.27 -53.22
C GLN A 98 -10.74 11.97 -52.53
N GLN A 99 -10.34 10.81 -53.07
CA GLN A 99 -10.62 9.52 -52.47
C GLN A 99 -9.85 9.33 -51.16
N GLU A 100 -8.54 9.62 -51.14
CA GLU A 100 -7.71 9.55 -49.93
C GLU A 100 -8.24 10.46 -48.82
N LYS A 101 -8.70 11.67 -49.18
CA LYS A 101 -9.34 12.60 -48.23
C LYS A 101 -10.58 11.98 -47.56
N LYS A 102 -11.44 11.29 -48.33
CA LYS A 102 -12.63 10.60 -47.79
C LYS A 102 -12.23 9.45 -46.87
N GLU A 103 -11.24 8.65 -47.25
CA GLU A 103 -10.76 7.54 -46.43
C GLU A 103 -10.16 7.99 -45.10
N ILE A 104 -9.34 9.05 -45.13
CA ILE A 104 -8.77 9.65 -43.91
C ILE A 104 -9.89 10.19 -43.01
N GLN A 105 -10.91 10.84 -43.59
CA GLN A 105 -12.04 11.36 -42.84
C GLN A 105 -12.83 10.24 -42.14
N GLU A 106 -13.09 9.11 -42.80
CA GLU A 106 -13.78 7.96 -42.20
C GLU A 106 -12.92 7.27 -41.12
N ARG A 107 -11.61 7.13 -41.36
CA ARG A 107 -10.66 6.63 -40.34
C ARG A 107 -10.66 7.52 -39.10
N LEU A 108 -10.69 8.85 -39.27
CA LEU A 108 -10.74 9.81 -38.17
C LEU A 108 -12.05 9.68 -37.37
N LYS A 109 -13.21 9.55 -38.04
CA LYS A 109 -14.50 9.30 -37.37
C LYS A 109 -14.48 8.01 -36.55
N SER A 110 -13.94 6.92 -37.12
CA SER A 110 -13.79 5.64 -36.43
C SER A 110 -12.87 5.75 -35.21
N LEU A 111 -11.72 6.42 -35.35
CA LEU A 111 -10.78 6.64 -34.26
C LEU A 111 -11.40 7.48 -33.14
N LYS A 112 -12.11 8.56 -33.47
CA LYS A 112 -12.84 9.39 -32.50
C LYS A 112 -13.86 8.57 -31.69
N LYS A 113 -14.57 7.65 -32.34
CA LYS A 113 -15.49 6.71 -31.66
C LYS A 113 -14.75 5.76 -30.72
N LYS A 114 -13.59 5.24 -31.12
CA LYS A 114 -12.75 4.38 -30.26
C LYS A 114 -12.22 5.14 -29.05
N ILE A 115 -11.70 6.35 -29.24
CA ILE A 115 -11.22 7.22 -28.16
C ILE A 115 -12.33 7.48 -27.15
N LYS A 116 -13.56 7.82 -27.60
CA LYS A 116 -14.69 8.03 -26.70
C LYS A 116 -15.03 6.79 -25.87
N LYS A 117 -15.01 5.59 -26.48
CA LYS A 117 -15.24 4.33 -25.75
C LYS A 117 -14.18 4.09 -24.67
N VAL A 118 -12.91 4.28 -25.01
CA VAL A 118 -11.79 4.12 -24.07
C VAL A 118 -11.87 5.14 -22.94
N SER A 119 -12.18 6.41 -23.26
CA SER A 119 -12.38 7.47 -22.27
C SER A 119 -13.48 7.13 -21.27
N ASN A 120 -14.65 6.71 -21.76
CA ASN A 120 -15.76 6.32 -20.89
C ASN A 120 -15.41 5.09 -20.02
N ALA A 121 -14.71 4.10 -20.59
CA ALA A 121 -14.27 2.94 -19.83
C ALA A 121 -13.26 3.35 -18.72
N SER A 122 -12.31 4.22 -19.05
CA SER A 122 -11.35 4.77 -18.07
C SER A 122 -12.06 5.47 -16.92
N GLU A 123 -13.04 6.32 -17.22
CA GLU A 123 -13.83 7.03 -16.22
C GLU A 123 -14.59 6.06 -15.29
N MET A 124 -15.22 5.03 -15.85
CA MET A 124 -15.88 3.98 -15.05
C MET A 124 -14.90 3.22 -14.15
N TYR A 125 -13.70 2.90 -14.63
CA TYR A 125 -12.67 2.25 -13.80
C TYR A 125 -12.18 3.16 -12.68
N THR A 126 -11.96 4.45 -12.97
CA THR A 126 -11.60 5.44 -11.95
C THR A 126 -12.68 5.55 -10.88
N GLN A 127 -13.95 5.65 -11.25
CA GLN A 127 -15.07 5.69 -10.29
C GLN A 127 -15.17 4.42 -9.44
N LYS A 128 -14.97 3.24 -10.05
CA LYS A 128 -14.96 1.97 -9.32
C LYS A 128 -13.78 1.87 -8.34
N ASN A 129 -12.61 2.37 -8.73
CA ASN A 129 -11.44 2.38 -7.86
C ASN A 129 -11.62 3.33 -6.68
N ASP A 130 -12.14 4.55 -6.91
CA ASP A 130 -12.48 5.51 -5.86
C ASP A 130 -13.49 4.93 -4.85
N GLY A 131 -14.49 4.19 -5.33
CA GLY A 131 -15.43 3.48 -4.45
C GLY A 131 -14.77 2.41 -3.56
N LYS A 132 -13.85 1.62 -4.13
CA LYS A 132 -13.10 0.60 -3.37
C LYS A 132 -12.10 1.20 -2.38
N GLU A 133 -11.50 2.33 -2.72
CA GLU A 133 -10.57 3.05 -1.84
C GLU A 133 -11.28 3.52 -0.57
N LYS A 134 -12.49 4.09 -0.72
CA LYS A 134 -13.35 4.47 0.42
C LYS A 134 -13.77 3.27 1.27
N GLU A 135 -14.10 2.14 0.65
CA GLU A 135 -14.42 0.90 1.37
C GLU A 135 -13.23 0.37 2.17
N LEU A 136 -12.02 0.41 1.60
CA LEU A 136 -10.79 0.04 2.29
C LEU A 136 -10.48 0.98 3.46
N GLU A 137 -10.66 2.29 3.29
CA GLU A 137 -10.49 3.28 4.36
C GLU A 137 -11.45 2.99 5.54
N LEU A 138 -12.73 2.74 5.26
CA LEU A 138 -13.71 2.35 6.28
C LEU A 138 -13.33 1.06 7.03
N HIS A 139 -12.82 0.05 6.31
CA HIS A 139 -12.36 -1.19 6.93
C HIS A 139 -11.13 -0.98 7.82
N LEU A 140 -10.22 -0.08 7.45
CA LEU A 140 -9.06 0.27 8.28
C LEU A 140 -9.51 0.99 9.55
N ASP A 141 -10.42 1.95 9.46
CA ASP A 141 -10.98 2.65 10.61
C ASP A 141 -11.69 1.67 11.56
N GLN A 142 -12.52 0.78 11.02
CA GLN A 142 -13.19 -0.26 11.79
C GLN A 142 -12.19 -1.20 12.48
N SER A 143 -11.14 -1.63 11.76
CA SER A 143 -10.09 -2.48 12.34
C SER A 143 -9.32 -1.76 13.45
N LEU A 144 -9.07 -0.46 13.30
CA LEU A 144 -8.39 0.36 14.31
C LEU A 144 -9.25 0.49 15.58
N GLU A 145 -10.55 0.74 15.42
CA GLU A 145 -11.50 0.79 16.53
C GLU A 145 -11.58 -0.55 17.29
N ILE A 146 -11.67 -1.66 16.56
CA ILE A 146 -11.63 -3.02 17.14
C ILE A 146 -10.30 -3.26 17.87
N SER A 147 -9.17 -2.89 17.28
CA SER A 147 -7.85 -3.07 17.92
C SER A 147 -7.72 -2.26 19.22
N ASN A 148 -8.20 -1.01 19.22
CA ASN A 148 -8.18 -0.16 20.41
C ASN A 148 -9.08 -0.71 21.53
N THR A 149 -10.29 -1.16 21.19
CA THR A 149 -11.20 -1.77 22.16
C THR A 149 -10.63 -3.06 22.75
N LEU A 150 -10.07 -3.94 21.92
CA LEU A 150 -9.39 -5.16 22.39
C LEU A 150 -8.18 -4.85 23.30
N THR A 151 -7.40 -3.82 22.97
CA THR A 151 -6.26 -3.40 23.78
C THR A 151 -6.70 -2.89 25.16
N ASN A 152 -7.79 -2.12 25.21
CA ASN A 152 -8.37 -1.64 26.47
C ASN A 152 -8.92 -2.80 27.33
N GLU A 153 -9.68 -3.72 26.73
CA GLU A 153 -10.20 -4.90 27.44
C GLU A 153 -9.07 -5.80 27.96
N LYS A 154 -8.01 -6.01 27.15
CA LYS A 154 -6.81 -6.73 27.58
C LYS A 154 -6.18 -6.08 28.82
N MET A 155 -6.02 -4.75 28.83
CA MET A 155 -5.46 -4.02 29.96
C MET A 155 -6.31 -4.20 31.24
N LYS A 156 -7.64 -4.12 31.13
CA LYS A 156 -8.55 -4.36 32.26
C LYS A 156 -8.42 -5.76 32.82
N ILE A 157 -8.36 -6.78 31.96
CA ILE A 157 -8.21 -8.18 32.38
C ILE A 157 -6.86 -8.39 33.09
N GLU A 158 -5.77 -7.83 32.54
CA GLU A 158 -4.45 -7.88 33.17
C GLU A 158 -4.45 -7.23 34.56
N GLU A 159 -5.12 -6.10 34.73
CA GLU A 159 -5.29 -5.44 36.03
C GLU A 159 -6.13 -6.29 36.99
N CYS A 160 -7.23 -6.89 36.53
CA CYS A 160 -8.04 -7.81 37.34
C CYS A 160 -7.26 -9.04 37.79
N ILE A 161 -6.42 -9.63 36.91
CA ILE A 161 -5.56 -10.77 37.26
C ILE A 161 -4.54 -10.35 38.32
N LYS A 162 -3.91 -9.17 38.15
CA LYS A 162 -2.95 -8.66 39.12
C LYS A 162 -3.61 -8.48 40.49
N LYS A 163 -4.75 -7.79 40.53
CA LYS A 163 -5.52 -7.59 41.76
C LYS A 163 -5.93 -8.92 42.41
N GLY A 164 -6.41 -9.89 41.61
CA GLY A 164 -6.78 -11.20 42.13
C GLY A 164 -5.62 -11.98 42.74
N LYS A 165 -4.40 -11.84 42.20
CA LYS A 165 -3.19 -12.43 42.81
C LYS A 165 -2.84 -11.75 44.13
N ASP A 166 -2.90 -10.43 44.17
CA ASP A 166 -2.63 -9.66 45.39
C ASP A 166 -3.65 -10.00 46.50
N ASP A 167 -4.95 -10.07 46.16
CA ASP A 167 -6.03 -10.45 47.08
C ASP A 167 -5.86 -11.90 47.60
N TYR A 168 -5.44 -12.83 46.73
CA TYR A 168 -5.17 -14.22 47.11
C TYR A 168 -4.00 -14.31 48.09
N GLU A 169 -2.90 -13.62 47.81
CA GLU A 169 -1.71 -13.59 48.67
C GLU A 169 -2.02 -12.97 50.03
N GLU A 170 -2.77 -11.86 50.07
CA GLU A 170 -3.21 -11.25 51.34
C GLU A 170 -4.09 -12.21 52.15
N SER A 171 -5.05 -12.87 51.49
CA SER A 171 -5.92 -13.86 52.14
C SER A 171 -5.12 -15.06 52.67
N HIS A 172 -4.14 -15.53 51.89
CA HIS A 172 -3.25 -16.61 52.30
C HIS A 172 -2.42 -16.24 53.54
N GLN A 173 -1.79 -15.05 53.54
CA GLN A 173 -1.05 -14.55 54.68
C GLN A 173 -1.92 -14.40 55.93
N ARG A 174 -3.17 -13.92 55.76
CA ARG A 174 -4.14 -13.80 56.85
C ARG A 174 -4.52 -15.16 57.42
N ALA A 175 -4.71 -16.18 56.58
CA ALA A 175 -4.99 -17.55 57.01
C ALA A 175 -3.80 -18.16 57.77
N VAL A 176 -2.58 -18.02 57.24
CA VAL A 176 -1.34 -18.46 57.90
C VAL A 176 -1.18 -17.80 59.27
N ALA A 177 -1.40 -16.48 59.36
CA ALA A 177 -1.33 -15.75 60.63
C ALA A 177 -2.36 -16.25 61.65
N ALA A 178 -3.58 -16.54 61.21
CA ALA A 178 -4.62 -17.09 62.07
C ALA A 178 -4.28 -18.51 62.57
N GLU A 179 -3.78 -19.38 61.68
CA GLU A 179 -3.34 -20.73 62.05
C GLU A 179 -2.17 -20.70 63.05
N VAL A 180 -1.19 -19.82 62.83
CA VAL A 180 -0.08 -19.59 63.79
C VAL A 180 -0.62 -19.11 65.13
N SER A 181 -1.55 -18.16 65.15
CA SER A 181 -2.16 -17.65 66.39
C SER A 181 -2.91 -18.75 67.16
N VAL A 182 -3.59 -19.68 66.47
CA VAL A 182 -4.23 -20.83 67.12
C VAL A 182 -3.19 -21.73 67.79
N LEU A 183 -2.08 -22.05 67.11
CA LEU A 183 -1.01 -22.84 67.70
C LEU A 183 -0.32 -22.13 68.87
N GLU A 184 -0.11 -20.82 68.79
CA GLU A 184 0.45 -20.02 69.89
C GLU A 184 -0.46 -20.06 71.12
N ASN A 185 -1.77 -19.89 70.94
CA ASN A 185 -2.75 -20.00 72.03
C ASN A 185 -2.82 -21.41 72.63
N TRP A 186 -2.74 -22.47 71.80
CA TRP A 186 -2.70 -23.85 72.30
C TRP A 186 -1.41 -24.13 73.08
N LYS A 187 -0.27 -23.68 72.57
CA LYS A 187 1.02 -23.76 73.28
C LYS A 187 0.92 -23.12 74.64
N GLU A 188 0.43 -21.89 74.70
CA GLU A 188 0.32 -21.13 75.96
C GLU A 188 -0.61 -21.81 76.95
N SER A 189 -1.80 -22.26 76.50
CA SER A 189 -2.76 -22.98 77.35
C SER A 189 -2.20 -24.28 77.92
N GLU A 190 -1.54 -25.09 77.09
CA GLU A 190 -1.00 -26.39 77.51
C GLU A 190 0.25 -26.25 78.40
N VAL A 191 1.16 -25.34 78.07
CA VAL A 191 2.32 -25.02 78.91
C VAL A 191 1.86 -24.45 80.26
N TYR A 192 0.84 -23.58 80.28
CA TYR A 192 0.30 -23.03 81.52
C TYR A 192 -0.29 -24.10 82.44
N LYS A 193 -1.01 -25.09 81.91
CA LYS A 193 -1.51 -26.24 82.69
C LYS A 193 -0.37 -27.03 83.34
N LEU A 194 0.69 -27.31 82.58
CA LEU A 194 1.87 -28.01 83.09
C LEU A 194 2.62 -27.18 84.14
N GLN A 195 2.73 -25.87 83.95
CA GLN A 195 3.34 -24.95 84.94
C GLN A 195 2.55 -24.87 86.25
N ILE A 196 1.22 -24.91 86.20
CA ILE A 196 0.39 -25.03 87.41
C ILE A 196 0.74 -26.34 88.15
N MET A 197 0.81 -27.45 87.42
CA MET A 197 1.15 -28.76 87.98
C MET A 197 2.57 -28.77 88.58
N GLU A 198 3.54 -28.18 87.88
CA GLU A 198 4.92 -27.97 88.36
C GLU A 198 4.91 -27.16 89.67
N SER A 199 4.24 -26.02 89.69
CA SER A 199 4.13 -25.15 90.87
C SER A 199 3.48 -25.85 92.06
N GLN A 200 2.44 -26.67 91.81
CA GLN A 200 1.77 -27.47 92.84
C GLN A 200 2.69 -28.56 93.40
N ALA A 201 3.40 -29.26 92.53
CA ALA A 201 4.38 -30.27 92.93
C ALA A 201 5.56 -29.66 93.68
N GLU A 202 6.06 -28.49 93.28
CA GLU A 202 7.10 -27.75 94.01
C GLU A 202 6.63 -27.31 95.39
N ALA A 203 5.41 -26.79 95.50
CA ALA A 203 4.85 -26.38 96.79
C ALA A 203 4.68 -27.57 97.74
N TYR A 204 4.28 -28.73 97.20
CA TYR A 204 4.17 -29.96 97.97
C TYR A 204 5.54 -30.50 98.41
N LEU A 205 6.52 -30.52 97.50
CA LEU A 205 7.90 -30.94 97.78
C LEU A 205 8.51 -30.07 98.89
N LYS A 206 8.42 -28.74 98.79
CA LYS A 206 8.88 -27.80 99.83
C LYS A 206 8.23 -28.07 101.19
N LYS A 207 6.94 -28.47 101.20
CA LYS A 207 6.23 -28.83 102.43
C LYS A 207 6.74 -30.16 103.01
N LEU A 208 7.01 -31.16 102.18
CA LEU A 208 7.62 -32.43 102.60
C LEU A 208 9.02 -32.22 103.18
N GLU A 209 9.85 -31.43 102.50
CA GLU A 209 11.21 -31.07 102.96
C GLU A 209 11.17 -30.38 104.34
N LEU A 210 10.21 -29.46 104.56
CA LEU A 210 10.03 -28.79 105.86
C LEU A 210 9.68 -29.79 106.99
N ILE A 211 8.77 -30.74 106.72
CA ILE A 211 8.35 -31.74 107.71
C ILE A 211 9.49 -32.74 108.00
N SER A 212 10.30 -33.08 107.00
CA SER A 212 11.45 -33.97 107.15
C SER A 212 12.52 -33.43 108.11
N CYS A 213 12.62 -32.11 108.26
CA CYS A 213 13.53 -31.45 109.19
C CYS A 213 13.08 -31.55 110.67
N ASP A 214 11.78 -31.75 110.94
CA ASP A 214 11.19 -31.59 112.28
C ASP A 214 10.97 -32.91 113.05
N THR A 215 10.95 -34.09 112.40
CA THR A 215 10.56 -35.35 113.07
C THR A 215 11.33 -36.59 112.59
N ALA A 216 11.94 -37.33 113.52
CA ALA A 216 12.70 -38.58 113.26
C ALA A 216 11.83 -39.86 113.14
N ALA A 217 10.58 -39.77 112.65
CA ALA A 217 9.60 -40.86 112.76
C ALA A 217 8.72 -41.13 111.51
N TYR A 218 9.23 -40.93 110.29
CA TYR A 218 8.52 -41.31 109.06
C TYR A 218 9.43 -42.11 108.10
N PRO A 219 9.35 -43.46 108.08
CA PRO A 219 10.24 -44.33 107.30
C PRO A 219 10.12 -44.20 105.78
N ASP A 220 9.02 -43.63 105.26
CA ASP A 220 8.69 -43.55 103.83
C ASP A 220 8.91 -42.13 103.24
N MET A 221 9.48 -41.20 104.02
CA MET A 221 9.58 -39.78 103.63
C MET A 221 10.54 -39.56 102.45
N GLU A 222 11.70 -40.20 102.51
CA GLU A 222 12.74 -40.07 101.48
C GLU A 222 12.25 -40.62 100.14
N SER A 223 11.47 -41.70 100.18
CA SER A 223 10.82 -42.30 99.00
C SER A 223 9.81 -41.34 98.37
N ASP A 224 8.96 -40.72 99.20
CA ASP A 224 8.01 -39.69 98.74
C ASP A 224 8.75 -38.49 98.13
N ILE A 225 9.77 -37.94 98.80
CA ILE A 225 10.60 -36.83 98.30
C ILE A 225 11.21 -37.18 96.93
N CYS A 226 11.89 -38.31 96.81
CA CYS A 226 12.46 -38.76 95.53
C CYS A 226 11.40 -38.94 94.44
N SER A 227 10.20 -39.43 94.79
CA SER A 227 9.10 -39.60 93.82
C SER A 227 8.56 -38.26 93.30
N TRP A 228 8.47 -37.24 94.17
CA TRP A 228 8.03 -35.89 93.82
C TRP A 228 9.10 -35.11 93.06
N GLU A 229 10.40 -35.29 93.36
CA GLU A 229 11.51 -34.77 92.56
C GLU A 229 11.53 -35.36 91.14
N LEU A 230 11.34 -36.68 91.03
CA LEU A 230 11.24 -37.36 89.74
C LEU A 230 10.02 -36.86 88.95
N PHE A 231 8.89 -36.68 89.62
CA PHE A 231 7.68 -36.12 89.02
C PHE A 231 7.92 -34.70 88.49
N LEU A 232 8.54 -33.82 89.29
CA LEU A 232 8.93 -32.48 88.84
C LEU A 232 9.84 -32.53 87.61
N SER A 233 10.89 -33.36 87.65
CA SER A 233 11.77 -33.55 86.50
C SER A 233 11.01 -33.99 85.23
N ASN A 234 10.01 -34.86 85.39
CA ASN A 234 9.15 -35.29 84.28
C ASN A 234 8.24 -34.17 83.78
N VAL A 235 7.63 -33.38 84.66
CA VAL A 235 6.80 -32.22 84.28
C VAL A 235 7.64 -31.19 83.53
N THR A 236 8.82 -30.83 84.03
CA THR A 236 9.73 -29.87 83.36
C THR A 236 10.16 -30.38 81.98
N LYS A 237 10.47 -31.68 81.83
CA LYS A 237 10.78 -32.28 80.53
C LYS A 237 9.60 -32.24 79.56
N GLU A 238 8.39 -32.53 80.03
CA GLU A 238 7.18 -32.45 79.19
C GLU A 238 6.86 -31.01 78.80
N ILE A 239 7.12 -30.01 79.66
CA ILE A 239 7.00 -28.58 79.31
C ILE A 239 7.91 -28.24 78.13
N GLU A 240 9.19 -28.59 78.20
CA GLU A 240 10.16 -28.28 77.13
C GLU A 240 9.85 -29.02 75.84
N LYS A 241 9.42 -30.29 75.93
CA LYS A 241 8.97 -31.08 74.78
C LYS A 241 7.70 -30.48 74.13
N ALA A 242 6.73 -30.04 74.92
CA ALA A 242 5.52 -29.41 74.39
C ALA A 242 5.87 -28.11 73.65
N LYS A 243 6.71 -27.26 74.26
CA LYS A 243 7.21 -26.03 73.60
C LYS A 243 7.89 -26.34 72.27
N SER A 244 8.83 -27.29 72.23
CA SER A 244 9.55 -27.61 71.00
C SER A 244 8.62 -28.12 69.89
N GLN A 245 7.67 -28.99 70.23
CA GLN A 245 6.70 -29.52 69.27
C GLN A 245 5.79 -28.44 68.69
N PHE A 246 5.29 -27.52 69.53
CA PHE A 246 4.49 -26.39 69.04
C PHE A 246 5.31 -25.43 68.17
N GLU A 247 6.58 -25.15 68.50
CA GLU A 247 7.40 -24.26 67.66
C GLU A 247 7.75 -24.88 66.30
N GLU A 248 7.99 -26.19 66.26
CA GLU A 248 8.18 -26.93 65.01
C GLU A 248 6.94 -26.86 64.12
N GLN A 249 5.75 -27.04 64.70
CA GLN A 249 4.48 -26.91 63.98
C GLN A 249 4.24 -25.50 63.46
N ILE A 250 4.47 -24.47 64.29
CA ILE A 250 4.36 -23.06 63.87
C ILE A 250 5.32 -22.76 62.71
N LYS A 251 6.55 -23.28 62.77
CA LYS A 251 7.53 -23.13 61.67
C LYS A 251 7.06 -23.84 60.40
N ALA A 252 6.49 -25.05 60.52
CA ALA A 252 5.95 -25.78 59.38
C ALA A 252 4.81 -25.03 58.69
N ILE A 253 3.91 -24.39 59.45
CA ILE A 253 2.83 -23.56 58.90
C ILE A 253 3.37 -22.33 58.18
N LYS A 254 4.33 -21.62 58.79
CA LYS A 254 4.99 -20.47 58.14
C LYS A 254 5.71 -20.85 56.83
N ASN A 255 6.10 -22.12 56.68
CA ASN A 255 6.71 -22.66 55.47
C ASN A 255 5.71 -23.25 54.46
N GLY A 256 4.40 -23.14 54.73
CA GLY A 256 3.34 -23.52 53.79
C GLY A 256 2.60 -24.83 54.09
N SER A 257 2.88 -25.49 55.22
CA SER A 257 2.05 -26.62 55.68
C SER A 257 0.71 -26.13 56.23
N ARG A 258 -0.35 -26.94 56.14
CA ARG A 258 -1.66 -26.57 56.72
C ARG A 258 -1.79 -27.12 58.13
N LEU A 259 -2.41 -26.36 59.03
CA LEU A 259 -2.71 -26.83 60.39
C LEU A 259 -3.46 -28.19 60.41
N SER A 260 -4.37 -28.42 59.45
CA SER A 260 -5.13 -29.67 59.33
C SER A 260 -4.29 -30.90 58.98
N GLU A 261 -3.10 -30.71 58.42
CA GLU A 261 -2.19 -31.77 57.98
C GLU A 261 -1.15 -32.12 59.05
N LEU A 262 -1.02 -31.30 60.10
CA LEU A 262 -0.07 -31.52 61.18
C LEU A 262 -0.64 -32.50 62.22
N SER A 263 0.24 -33.33 62.78
CA SER A 263 -0.13 -34.23 63.88
C SER A 263 -0.42 -33.45 65.15
N LYS A 264 -1.48 -33.82 65.89
CA LYS A 264 -1.78 -33.19 67.19
C LYS A 264 -0.61 -33.38 68.17
N VAL A 265 -0.20 -32.30 68.85
CA VAL A 265 0.83 -32.34 69.90
C VAL A 265 0.42 -33.33 70.98
N GLN A 266 1.32 -34.27 71.31
CA GLN A 266 1.07 -35.31 72.31
C GLN A 266 1.66 -34.87 73.65
N ILE A 267 0.78 -34.52 74.57
CA ILE A 267 1.14 -34.17 75.95
C ILE A 267 0.86 -35.39 76.81
N SER A 268 1.86 -35.84 77.55
CA SER A 268 1.70 -37.00 78.44
C SER A 268 0.75 -36.63 79.59
N GLU A 269 -0.22 -37.50 79.87
CA GLU A 269 -1.10 -37.32 81.02
C GLU A 269 -0.33 -37.65 82.29
N LEU A 270 0.10 -36.61 83.00
CA LEU A 270 0.86 -36.73 84.24
C LEU A 270 -0.11 -36.71 85.43
N SER A 271 -0.04 -37.73 86.27
CA SER A 271 -0.81 -37.82 87.51
C SER A 271 0.11 -37.59 88.72
N PHE A 272 -0.38 -36.87 89.72
CA PHE A 272 0.34 -36.68 90.97
C PHE A 272 0.73 -38.04 91.61
N PRO A 273 1.94 -38.15 92.19
CA PRO A 273 2.34 -39.33 92.93
C PRO A 273 1.35 -39.67 94.05
N ALA A 274 1.07 -40.96 94.25
CA ALA A 274 0.26 -41.40 95.37
C ALA A 274 1.06 -41.18 96.67
N CYS A 275 0.54 -40.34 97.58
CA CYS A 275 1.14 -40.19 98.89
C CYS A 275 0.57 -41.26 99.84
N ASN A 276 1.44 -42.01 100.50
CA ASN A 276 1.04 -43.03 101.48
C ASN A 276 0.56 -42.41 102.81
N THR A 277 0.52 -41.08 102.91
CA THR A 277 0.12 -40.37 104.11
C THR A 277 -1.36 -39.99 104.08
N SER A 278 -2.16 -40.63 104.95
CA SER A 278 -3.53 -40.23 105.29
C SER A 278 -3.53 -38.95 106.16
N PHE A 279 -3.04 -37.84 105.61
CA PHE A 279 -3.40 -36.51 106.12
C PHE A 279 -4.60 -36.00 105.33
N ALA A 280 -5.75 -35.98 105.99
CA ALA A 280 -6.93 -35.26 105.50
C ALA A 280 -6.57 -33.77 105.36
N TRP A 281 -6.39 -33.30 104.13
CA TRP A 281 -6.47 -31.88 103.84
C TRP A 281 -7.12 -31.66 102.47
N ALA A 282 -8.06 -30.72 102.47
CA ALA A 282 -8.92 -30.42 101.34
C ALA A 282 -8.09 -29.89 100.17
N VAL A 283 -8.18 -30.58 99.03
CA VAL A 283 -7.95 -30.00 97.72
C VAL A 283 -9.01 -28.89 97.55
N PRO A 284 -8.63 -27.62 97.31
CA PRO A 284 -9.62 -26.64 96.91
C PRO A 284 -10.21 -27.04 95.57
N SER A 285 -11.52 -27.31 95.57
CA SER A 285 -12.31 -27.62 94.38
C SER A 285 -12.12 -26.55 93.30
N LEU A 286 -11.94 -27.04 92.09
CA LEU A 286 -11.81 -26.28 90.86
C LEU A 286 -13.18 -25.70 90.47
N GLU A 287 -13.54 -24.53 90.99
CA GLU A 287 -14.57 -23.69 90.39
C GLU A 287 -14.10 -22.23 90.37
N HIS A 288 -13.46 -21.83 89.27
CA HIS A 288 -13.82 -20.61 88.55
C HIS A 288 -13.04 -20.55 87.24
N CYS A 289 -13.79 -20.70 86.15
CA CYS A 289 -13.37 -20.30 84.83
C CYS A 289 -13.58 -18.78 84.72
N PRO A 290 -12.55 -17.93 84.56
CA PRO A 290 -12.78 -16.59 84.07
C PRO A 290 -12.98 -16.69 82.56
N ARG A 291 -14.25 -16.63 82.17
CA ARG A 291 -14.69 -16.34 80.81
C ARG A 291 -14.14 -14.97 80.43
N SER A 292 -12.97 -14.93 79.80
CA SER A 292 -12.40 -13.68 79.30
C SER A 292 -13.12 -13.26 78.02
N ALA A 293 -14.04 -12.34 78.22
CA ALA A 293 -14.32 -11.15 77.43
C ALA A 293 -13.97 -11.15 75.91
N SER A 294 -15.03 -10.87 75.14
CA SER A 294 -15.02 -9.96 73.98
C SER A 294 -14.69 -10.54 72.59
N CYS A 295 -15.60 -11.36 72.08
CA CYS A 295 -15.99 -11.22 70.67
C CYS A 295 -16.76 -9.90 70.52
N LEU A 296 -16.10 -8.86 70.03
CA LEU A 296 -16.79 -7.71 69.45
C LEU A 296 -17.59 -8.20 68.23
N PRO A 297 -18.87 -7.81 68.07
CA PRO A 297 -19.57 -8.09 66.83
C PRO A 297 -18.92 -7.25 65.72
N LEU A 298 -18.31 -7.93 64.76
CA LEU A 298 -18.02 -7.36 63.45
C LEU A 298 -19.37 -6.93 62.85
N LYS A 299 -19.57 -5.62 62.85
CA LYS A 299 -20.64 -4.90 62.15
C LYS A 299 -20.77 -5.47 60.73
N PRO A 300 -21.97 -5.85 60.25
CA PRO A 300 -22.16 -6.10 58.84
C PRO A 300 -21.90 -4.78 58.11
N ARG A 301 -20.88 -4.74 57.27
CA ARG A 301 -20.68 -3.63 56.34
C ARG A 301 -21.80 -3.72 55.31
N GLN A 302 -22.85 -2.93 55.53
CA GLN A 302 -23.82 -2.58 54.50
C GLN A 302 -23.04 -1.98 53.32
N GLY A 303 -23.25 -2.55 52.14
CA GLY A 303 -22.56 -2.14 50.92
C GLY A 303 -22.68 -3.17 49.81
N LEU A 304 -23.90 -3.66 49.55
CA LEU A 304 -24.24 -4.14 48.21
C LEU A 304 -24.42 -2.89 47.33
N PRO A 305 -23.72 -2.75 46.20
CA PRO A 305 -24.33 -2.19 45.01
C PRO A 305 -25.31 -3.23 44.47
N SER A 306 -26.58 -2.83 44.40
CA SER A 306 -27.61 -3.49 43.64
C SER A 306 -27.10 -3.75 42.21
N PHE A 307 -27.01 -5.02 41.81
CA PHE A 307 -26.98 -5.38 40.40
C PHE A 307 -28.40 -5.13 39.86
N GLY A 308 -28.63 -3.89 39.42
CA GLY A 308 -29.71 -3.59 38.50
C GLY A 308 -29.42 -4.32 37.19
N LEU A 309 -30.17 -5.40 36.95
CA LEU A 309 -30.36 -5.97 35.62
C LEU A 309 -30.91 -4.86 34.71
N PRO A 310 -30.28 -4.57 33.55
CA PRO A 310 -30.98 -3.90 32.48
C PRO A 310 -31.99 -4.90 31.89
N LEU A 311 -33.27 -4.68 32.20
CA LEU A 311 -34.37 -5.10 31.33
C LEU A 311 -34.22 -4.33 30.01
N CYS A 312 -33.60 -4.96 29.00
CA CYS A 312 -33.78 -4.53 27.63
C CYS A 312 -35.16 -5.02 27.13
N PRO A 313 -35.99 -4.11 26.57
CA PRO A 313 -37.29 -4.48 26.04
C PRO A 313 -37.13 -5.19 24.69
N PHE A 314 -37.70 -6.39 24.57
CA PHE A 314 -38.03 -6.96 23.28
C PHE A 314 -39.22 -6.18 22.72
N SER A 315 -38.92 -5.16 21.90
CA SER A 315 -39.90 -4.59 20.98
C SER A 315 -40.04 -5.54 19.79
N HIS A 316 -41.23 -6.12 19.66
CA HIS A 316 -41.78 -6.59 18.39
C HIS A 316 -41.72 -5.48 17.34
N VAL A 317 -41.18 -5.75 16.15
CA VAL A 317 -41.67 -5.21 14.88
C VAL A 317 -41.33 -6.19 13.74
N HIS A 318 -42.42 -6.63 13.09
CA HIS A 318 -42.64 -7.08 11.70
C HIS A 318 -41.63 -7.92 10.91
#